data_AF-A0A7X1SPR6-F1
#
_entry.id   AF-A0A7X1SPR6-F1
#
_cell.length_a   1.000
_cell.length_b   1.000
_cell.length_c   1.000
_cell.angle_alpha   90.00
_cell.angle_beta   90.00
_cell.angle_gamma   90.00
#
_symmetry.space_group_name_H-M   'P 1'
#
loop_
_entity.id
_entity.type
_entity.pdbx_description
1 polymer ?
#
loop_
_entity_poly.entity_id
_entity_poly.type
_entity_poly.pdbx_seq_one_letter_code
_entity_poly.pdbx_strand_id
1 'polypeptide(L)'
;MATWQQITRPVRKELERFSLEKCEAIAKALCPRIILVIGLGTFEVLAQGLPVLRKKHSRRPDVLAREGQIWGFPAIGVAHLTGSRINRHDADRLAAFLRDKTGFQANPVSLHPDM
;
A
#
# COMPACT_ATOMS: atom_id res chain seq x y z
N MET A 1 16.38 10.37 -4.20
CA MET A 1 15.38 10.58 -5.27
C MET A 1 15.94 11.24 -6.54
N ALA A 2 17.01 12.04 -6.48
CA ALA A 2 17.59 12.73 -7.64
C ALA A 2 18.02 11.80 -8.80
N THR A 3 18.49 10.58 -8.49
CA THR A 3 19.01 9.63 -9.49
C THR A 3 17.93 9.04 -10.41
N TRP A 4 16.70 8.86 -9.93
CA TRP A 4 15.61 8.33 -10.76
C TRP A 4 15.17 9.34 -11.83
N GLN A 5 15.13 10.62 -11.48
CA GLN A 5 14.72 11.67 -12.41
C GLN A 5 15.76 11.93 -13.51
N GLN A 6 17.02 11.54 -13.30
CA GLN A 6 18.09 11.61 -14.29
C GLN A 6 17.97 10.54 -15.38
N ILE A 7 17.22 9.46 -15.13
CA ILE A 7 16.94 8.44 -16.14
C ILE A 7 15.90 8.99 -17.12
N THR A 8 16.18 8.85 -18.42
CA THR A 8 15.27 9.31 -19.47
C THR A 8 13.90 8.67 -19.33
N ARG A 9 12.85 9.45 -19.63
CA ARG A 9 11.46 8.99 -19.47
C ARG A 9 11.16 7.66 -20.19
N PRO A 10 11.65 7.39 -21.41
CA PRO A 10 11.42 6.10 -22.07
C PRO A 10 11.97 4.92 -21.27
N VAL A 11 13.20 5.03 -20.77
CA VAL A 11 13.84 3.97 -19.97
C VAL A 11 13.10 3.74 -18.65
N ARG A 12 12.66 4.81 -17.98
CA ARG A 12 11.83 4.67 -16.78
C ARG A 12 10.53 3.92 -17.04
N LYS A 13 9.83 4.24 -18.12
CA LYS A 13 8.60 3.53 -18.51
C LYS A 13 8.84 2.06 -18.80
N GLU A 14 9.97 1.73 -19.43
CA GLU A 14 10.36 0.35 -19.70
C GLU A 14 10.63 -0.41 -18.40
N LEU A 15 11.37 0.19 -17.47
CA LEU A 15 11.64 -0.39 -16.15
C LEU A 15 10.36 -0.56 -15.32
N GLU A 16 9.46 0.42 -15.35
CA GLU A 16 8.15 0.36 -14.71
C GLU A 16 7.32 -0.79 -15.28
N ARG A 17 7.22 -0.90 -16.61
CA ARG A 17 6.51 -2.00 -17.29
C ARG A 17 7.11 -3.36 -16.93
N PHE A 18 8.43 -3.50 -17.05
CA PHE A 18 9.12 -4.75 -16.69
C PHE A 18 8.84 -5.14 -15.24
N SER A 19 8.92 -4.18 -14.31
CA SER A 19 8.65 -4.43 -12.89
C SER A 19 7.20 -4.85 -12.66
N LEU A 20 6.24 -4.21 -13.34
CA LEU A 20 4.82 -4.56 -13.27
C LEU A 20 4.56 -5.99 -13.75
N GLU A 21 5.12 -6.38 -14.89
CA GLU A 21 5.01 -7.74 -15.43
C GLU A 21 5.56 -8.79 -14.46
N LYS A 22 6.70 -8.50 -13.81
CA LYS A 22 7.28 -9.40 -12.81
C LYS A 22 6.43 -9.49 -11.54
N CYS A 23 5.92 -8.37 -11.05
CA CYS A 23 5.02 -8.36 -9.90
C CYS A 23 3.71 -9.12 -10.20
N GLU A 24 3.16 -9.00 -11.40
CA GLU A 24 1.98 -9.77 -11.82
C GLU A 24 2.26 -11.27 -11.84
N ALA A 25 3.40 -11.68 -12.40
CA ALA A 25 3.81 -13.09 -12.41
C ALA A 25 3.97 -13.64 -10.99
N ILE A 26 4.59 -12.88 -10.08
CA ILE A 26 4.72 -13.26 -8.66
C ILE A 26 3.35 -13.38 -8.00
N ALA A 27 2.45 -12.41 -8.20
CA ALA A 27 1.12 -12.45 -7.61
C ALA A 27 0.32 -13.66 -8.10
N LYS A 28 0.33 -13.95 -9.40
CA LYS A 28 -0.34 -15.13 -9.96
C LYS A 28 0.24 -16.44 -9.44
N ALA A 29 1.55 -16.52 -9.25
CA ALA A 29 2.20 -17.72 -8.73
C ALA A 29 1.91 -17.95 -7.24
N LEU A 30 1.86 -16.86 -6.44
CA LEU A 30 1.63 -16.94 -4.99
C LEU A 30 0.15 -17.04 -4.61
N CYS A 31 -0.76 -16.67 -5.51
CA CYS A 31 -2.20 -16.62 -5.25
C CYS A 31 -2.55 -15.95 -3.91
N PRO A 32 -2.12 -14.69 -3.68
CA PRO A 32 -2.28 -14.05 -2.38
C PRO A 32 -3.77 -13.87 -2.06
N ARG A 33 -4.12 -14.07 -0.78
CA ARG A 33 -5.45 -13.72 -0.28
C ARG A 33 -5.72 -12.22 -0.39
N ILE A 34 -4.68 -11.41 -0.26
CA ILE A 34 -4.74 -9.95 -0.32
C ILE A 34 -3.40 -9.35 -0.75
N ILE A 35 -3.43 -8.30 -1.57
CA ILE A 35 -2.28 -7.49 -1.93
C ILE A 35 -2.30 -6.20 -1.12
N LEU A 36 -1.28 -5.96 -0.30
CA LEU A 36 -1.11 -4.71 0.44
C LEU A 36 -0.15 -3.78 -0.31
N VAL A 37 -0.64 -2.60 -0.69
CA VAL A 37 0.15 -1.57 -1.37
C VAL A 37 0.43 -0.41 -0.43
N ILE A 38 1.71 -0.12 -0.20
CA ILE A 38 2.15 1.02 0.61
C ILE A 38 2.30 2.23 -0.31
N GLY A 39 1.48 3.26 -0.06
CA GLY A 39 1.41 4.47 -0.87
C GLY A 39 0.17 4.48 -1.79
N LEU A 40 -0.72 5.44 -1.54
CA LEU A 40 -1.94 5.60 -2.33
C LEU A 40 -1.67 5.98 -3.79
N GLY A 41 -0.59 6.71 -4.07
CA GLY A 41 -0.20 7.02 -5.46
C GLY A 41 0.18 5.76 -6.24
N THR A 42 0.89 4.82 -5.61
CA THR A 42 1.20 3.52 -6.23
C THR A 42 -0.06 2.69 -6.42
N PHE A 43 -0.95 2.69 -5.43
CA PHE A 43 -2.23 1.98 -5.56
C PHE A 43 -3.07 2.52 -6.72
N GLU A 44 -3.17 3.84 -6.89
CA GLU A 44 -3.94 4.47 -7.97
C GLU A 44 -3.38 4.18 -9.37
N VAL A 45 -2.09 3.84 -9.49
CA VAL A 45 -1.49 3.38 -10.74
C VAL A 45 -1.86 1.91 -11.03
N LEU A 46 -2.01 1.09 -10.00
CA LEU A 46 -2.23 -0.35 -10.12
C LEU A 46 -3.71 -0.76 -10.13
N ALA A 47 -4.58 0.04 -9.52
CA ALA A 47 -5.95 -0.30 -9.26
C ALA A 47 -6.88 0.92 -9.27
N GLN A 48 -8.12 0.67 -9.63
CA GLN A 48 -9.23 1.53 -9.22
C GLN A 48 -9.75 1.04 -7.87
N GLY A 49 -9.96 1.96 -6.93
CA GLY A 49 -10.45 1.59 -5.61
C GLY A 49 -11.10 2.72 -4.84
N LEU A 50 -12.04 2.35 -3.99
CA LEU A 50 -12.85 3.29 -3.21
C LEU A 50 -12.18 3.57 -1.87
N PRO A 51 -12.24 4.81 -1.36
CA PRO A 51 -11.80 5.13 -0.02
C PRO A 51 -12.63 4.37 1.02
N VAL A 52 -11.96 3.60 1.88
CA VAL A 52 -12.59 2.84 2.97
C VAL A 52 -12.19 3.34 4.35
N LEU A 53 -11.09 4.09 4.44
CA LEU A 53 -10.68 4.75 5.67
C LEU A 53 -10.21 6.17 5.36
N ARG A 54 -10.72 7.15 6.10
CA ARG A 54 -10.33 8.57 6.01
C ARG A 54 -9.76 9.07 7.33
N LYS A 55 -8.87 10.05 7.27
CA LYS A 55 -8.37 10.79 8.44
C LYS A 55 -9.53 11.46 9.17
N LYS A 56 -9.51 11.42 10.50
CA LYS A 56 -10.54 12.07 11.33
C LYS A 56 -10.28 13.57 11.55
N HIS A 57 -9.02 14.00 11.48
CA HIS A 57 -8.62 15.36 11.87
C HIS A 57 -7.99 16.19 10.73
N SER A 58 -8.32 15.89 9.48
CA SER A 58 -7.84 16.66 8.33
C SER A 58 -8.94 17.57 7.78
N ARG A 59 -8.61 18.82 7.46
CA ARG A 59 -9.51 19.79 6.80
C ARG A 59 -9.83 19.40 5.34
N ARG A 60 -9.10 18.44 4.77
CA ARG A 60 -9.38 17.83 3.46
C ARG A 60 -9.70 16.35 3.67
N PRO A 61 -10.53 15.73 2.81
CA PRO A 61 -10.82 14.30 2.87
C PRO A 61 -9.58 13.48 2.51
N ASP A 62 -8.67 13.38 3.47
CA ASP A 62 -7.38 12.72 3.31
C ASP A 62 -7.58 11.23 3.57
N VAL A 63 -7.37 10.42 2.54
CA VAL A 63 -7.63 8.98 2.56
C VAL A 63 -6.47 8.29 3.28
N LEU A 64 -6.79 7.37 4.18
CA LEU A 64 -5.82 6.49 4.86
C LEU A 64 -5.74 5.13 4.19
N ALA A 65 -6.87 4.62 3.69
CA ALA A 65 -6.91 3.36 2.96
C ALA A 65 -7.96 3.36 1.84
N ARG A 66 -7.65 2.65 0.75
CA ARG A 66 -8.55 2.30 -0.35
C ARG A 66 -8.62 0.79 -0.51
N GLU A 67 -9.77 0.31 -0.96
CA GLU A 67 -9.97 -1.08 -1.37
C GLU A 67 -10.27 -1.16 -2.86
N GLY A 68 -9.74 -2.19 -3.51
CA GLY A 68 -9.93 -2.47 -4.92
C GLY A 68 -9.40 -3.85 -5.29
N GLN A 69 -8.99 -4.00 -6.54
CA GLN A 69 -8.40 -5.25 -7.04
C GLN A 69 -7.15 -4.97 -7.86
N ILE A 70 -6.16 -5.84 -7.73
CA ILE A 70 -4.93 -5.85 -8.54
C ILE A 70 -4.77 -7.25 -9.12
N TRP A 71 -4.74 -7.36 -10.45
CA TRP A 71 -4.61 -8.63 -11.17
C TRP A 71 -5.60 -9.73 -10.74
N GLY A 72 -6.83 -9.33 -10.38
CA GLY A 72 -7.89 -10.24 -9.92
C GLY A 72 -7.86 -10.58 -8.43
N PHE A 73 -6.87 -10.11 -7.68
CA PHE A 73 -6.77 -10.32 -6.24
C PHE A 73 -7.29 -9.11 -5.46
N PRO A 74 -7.93 -9.31 -4.29
CA PRO A 74 -8.29 -8.22 -3.38
C PRO A 74 -7.05 -7.39 -3.03
N ALA A 75 -7.17 -6.07 -3.08
CA ALA A 75 -6.07 -5.17 -2.80
C ALA A 75 -6.47 -4.05 -1.83
N ILE A 76 -5.56 -3.72 -0.92
CA ILE A 76 -5.67 -2.57 -0.03
C ILE A 76 -4.50 -1.64 -0.29
N GLY A 77 -4.80 -0.40 -0.67
CA GLY A 77 -3.82 0.68 -0.72
C GLY A 77 -3.85 1.47 0.57
N VAL A 78 -2.69 1.74 1.18
CA VAL A 78 -2.58 2.54 2.40
C VAL A 78 -1.74 3.78 2.19
N ALA A 79 -2.00 4.83 2.97
CA ALA A 79 -1.16 6.02 2.98
C ALA A 79 0.29 5.67 3.41
N HIS A 80 1.28 6.30 2.76
CA HIS A 80 2.69 5.99 2.98
C HIS A 80 3.15 6.43 4.37
N LEU A 81 3.69 5.52 5.18
CA LEU A 81 4.03 5.80 6.60
C LEU A 81 5.05 6.93 6.76
N THR A 82 6.02 7.04 5.86
CA THR A 82 7.09 8.05 5.96
C THR A 82 6.73 9.43 5.35
N GLY A 83 5.60 9.56 4.64
CA GLY A 83 5.29 10.77 3.86
C GLY A 83 3.96 11.45 4.18
N SER A 84 3.00 10.72 4.77
CA SER A 84 1.61 11.17 4.81
C SER A 84 1.20 11.94 6.08
N ARG A 85 2.16 12.32 6.95
CA ARG A 85 1.92 13.02 8.23
C ARG A 85 0.67 12.44 8.94
N ILE A 86 0.70 11.14 9.20
CA ILE A 86 -0.37 10.45 9.92
C ILE A 86 -0.12 10.67 11.41
N ASN A 87 -1.08 11.27 12.12
CA ASN A 87 -1.01 11.38 13.58
C ASN A 87 -1.17 9.99 14.22
N ARG A 88 -0.75 9.82 15.48
CA ARG A 88 -0.81 8.53 16.18
C ARG A 88 -2.21 7.89 16.14
N HIS A 89 -3.26 8.67 16.39
CA HIS A 89 -4.63 8.17 16.40
C HIS A 89 -5.09 7.63 15.02
N ASP A 90 -4.76 8.30 13.92
CA ASP A 90 -5.06 7.81 12.58
C ASP A 90 -4.18 6.59 12.21
N ALA A 91 -2.96 6.48 12.75
CA ALA A 91 -2.12 5.30 12.61
C ALA A 91 -2.71 4.09 13.36
N ASP A 92 -3.20 4.29 14.58
CA ASP A 92 -3.85 3.25 15.38
C ASP A 92 -5.13 2.74 14.69
N ARG A 93 -5.91 3.66 14.10
CA ARG A 93 -7.09 3.32 13.30
C ARG A 93 -6.74 2.53 12.04
N LEU A 94 -5.68 2.92 11.34
CA LEU A 94 -5.19 2.19 10.17
C LEU A 94 -4.71 0.79 10.55
N ALA A 95 -3.99 0.66 11.68
CA ALA A 95 -3.55 -0.63 12.19
C ALA A 95 -4.72 -1.54 12.58
N ALA A 96 -5.74 -0.99 13.27
CA ALA A 96 -6.94 -1.73 13.60
C ALA A 96 -7.71 -2.20 12.35
N PHE A 97 -7.85 -1.31 11.36
CA PHE A 97 -8.45 -1.63 10.07
C PHE A 97 -7.70 -2.75 9.34
N LEU A 98 -6.37 -2.70 9.29
CA LEU A 98 -5.57 -3.74 8.63
C LEU A 98 -5.64 -5.09 9.36
N ARG A 99 -5.66 -5.11 10.69
CA ARG A 99 -5.83 -6.34 11.48
C ARG A 99 -7.16 -7.03 11.16
N ASP A 100 -8.24 -6.25 11.13
CA ASP A 100 -9.57 -6.76 10.76
C ASP A 100 -9.59 -7.36 9.35
N LYS A 101 -9.06 -6.61 8.37
CA LYS A 101 -9.08 -7.02 6.96
C LYS A 101 -8.20 -8.22 6.62
N THR A 102 -7.05 -8.33 7.26
CA THR A 102 -6.09 -9.40 6.98
C THR A 102 -6.32 -10.64 7.86
N GLY A 103 -7.09 -10.50 8.94
CA GLY A 103 -7.16 -11.51 10.00
C GLY A 103 -5.82 -11.73 10.71
N PHE A 104 -4.83 -10.86 10.47
CA PHE A 104 -3.52 -10.98 11.09
C PHE A 104 -3.60 -10.51 12.54
N GLN A 105 -3.47 -11.46 13.46
CA GLN A 105 -3.19 -11.18 14.86
C GLN A 105 -1.67 -11.18 15.01
N ALA A 106 -1.08 -10.01 15.22
CA ALA A 106 0.33 -9.92 15.57
C ALA A 106 0.53 -10.67 16.89
N ASN A 107 1.38 -11.69 16.89
CA ASN A 107 1.84 -12.27 18.14
C ASN A 107 2.70 -11.20 18.85
N PRO A 108 2.35 -10.77 20.08
CA PRO A 108 3.07 -9.67 20.75
C PRO A 108 4.56 -9.98 21.00
N VAL A 109 4.96 -11.25 20.91
CA VAL A 109 6.34 -11.73 21.07
C VAL A 109 7.22 -11.45 19.83
N SER A 110 6.63 -11.22 18.65
CA SER A 110 7.37 -11.07 17.39
C SER A 110 7.91 -9.66 17.11
N LEU A 111 7.67 -8.71 18.01
CA LEU A 111 8.12 -7.31 17.85
C LEU A 111 9.44 -6.99 18.59
N HIS A 112 9.99 -7.92 19.37
CA HIS A 112 11.34 -7.86 19.91
C HIS A 112 11.96 -9.26 19.94
N PRO A 113 12.57 -9.73 18.83
CA PRO A 113 13.71 -10.63 18.94
C PRO A 113 14.93 -9.73 19.20
N ASP A 114 15.31 -9.62 20.47
CA ASP A 114 16.54 -8.98 20.94
C ASP A 114 16.65 -7.45 20.70
N MET A 115 16.18 -6.69 21.69
CA MET A 115 16.88 -5.56 22.33
C MET A 115 16.04 -5.04 23.50
#